data_AF-A0A553ZPC8-F1
#
_entry.id   AF-A0A553ZPC8-F1
#
_cell.length_a   1.000
_cell.length_b   1.000
_cell.length_c   1.000
_cell.angle_alpha   90.00
_cell.angle_beta   90.00
_cell.angle_gamma   90.00
#
_symmetry.space_group_name_H-M   'P 1'
#
loop_
_entity.id
_entity.type
_entity.pdbx_description
1 polymer ?
#
loop_
_entity_poly.entity_id
_entity_poly.type
_entity_poly.pdbx_seq_one_letter_code
_entity_poly.pdbx_strand_id
1 'polypeptide(L)' 'MSRDDEFIAYMRAFEASMTHLGSCAACQNDQSCDAGQPIHADFMARQDAWSERVRAERGQP' A
#
# COMPACT_ATOMS: atom_id res chain seq x y z
N MET A 1 14.17 -10.67 -0.28
CA MET A 1 12.83 -11.19 -0.62
C MET A 1 12.74 -11.30 -2.13
N SER A 2 11.98 -12.27 -2.67
CA SER A 2 11.78 -12.34 -4.12
C SER A 2 10.94 -11.16 -4.60
N ARG A 3 11.00 -10.84 -5.90
CA ARG A 3 10.12 -9.84 -6.54
C ARG A 3 8.66 -10.15 -6.31
N ASP A 4 8.31 -11.42 -6.42
CA ASP A 4 6.96 -11.90 -6.19
C ASP A 4 6.54 -11.75 -4.72
N ASP A 5 7.45 -11.95 -3.76
CA ASP A 5 7.14 -11.77 -2.33
C ASP A 5 6.84 -10.30 -2.01
N GLU A 6 7.61 -9.36 -2.55
CA GLU A 6 7.37 -7.92 -2.39
C GLU A 6 6.07 -7.49 -3.09
N PHE A 7 5.81 -8.01 -4.29
CA PHE A 7 4.56 -7.75 -5.00
C PHE A 7 3.33 -8.29 -4.25
N ILE A 8 3.41 -9.53 -3.74
CA ILE A 8 2.35 -10.14 -2.94
C ILE A 8 2.13 -9.33 -1.66
N ALA A 9 3.20 -8.88 -1.00
CA ALA A 9 3.09 -8.06 0.20
C ALA A 9 2.44 -6.70 -0.09
N TYR A 10 2.83 -6.04 -1.19
CA TYR A 10 2.19 -4.82 -1.68
C TYR A 10 0.69 -5.03 -1.97
N MET A 11 0.34 -6.10 -2.70
CA MET A 11 -1.05 -6.43 -3.02
C MET A 11 -1.90 -6.71 -1.78
N ARG A 12 -1.33 -7.36 -0.76
CA ARG A 12 -2.03 -7.60 0.52
C ARG A 12 -2.29 -6.33 1.30
N ALA A 13 -1.33 -5.39 1.33
CA ALA A 13 -1.56 -4.10 1.97
C ALA A 13 -2.58 -3.24 1.22
N PHE A 14 -2.58 -3.31 -0.11
CA PHE A 14 -3.60 -2.69 -0.94
C PHE A 14 -4.99 -3.26 -0.65
N GLU A 15 -5.13 -4.60 -0.61
CA GLU A 15 -6.39 -5.26 -0.27
C GLU A 15 -6.87 -4.83 1.12
N ALA A 16 -6.00 -4.85 2.13
CA ALA A 16 -6.34 -4.40 3.49
C ALA A 16 -6.81 -2.93 3.52
N SER A 17 -6.15 -2.05 2.76
CA SER A 17 -6.55 -0.65 2.62
C SER A 17 -7.93 -0.52 1.98
N MET A 18 -8.22 -1.27 0.92
CA MET A 18 -9.53 -1.24 0.25
C MET A 18 -10.64 -1.84 1.12
N THR A 19 -10.36 -2.92 1.85
CA THR A 19 -11.29 -3.50 2.82
C THR A 19 -11.62 -2.51 3.94
N HIS A 20 -10.62 -1.80 4.45
CA HIS A 20 -10.83 -0.78 5.47
C HIS A 20 -11.63 0.40 4.91
N LEU A 21 -11.27 0.90 3.73
CA LEU A 21 -12.00 1.98 3.07
C LEU A 21 -13.48 1.60 2.86
N GLY A 22 -13.77 0.38 2.40
CA GLY A 22 -15.15 -0.08 2.19
C GLY A 22 -15.98 -0.24 3.48
N SER A 23 -15.33 -0.40 4.64
CA SER A 23 -16.01 -0.63 5.93
C SER A 23 -15.95 0.57 6.89
N CYS A 24 -15.12 1.58 6.61
CA CYS A 24 -14.90 2.72 7.48
C CYS A 24 -15.49 4.01 6.90
N ALA A 25 -16.59 4.48 7.48
CA ALA A 25 -17.24 5.73 7.06
C ALA A 25 -16.31 6.95 7.18
N ALA A 26 -15.42 6.99 8.18
CA ALA A 26 -14.45 8.07 8.33
C ALA A 26 -13.52 8.13 7.10
N CYS A 27 -12.94 7.00 6.69
CA CYS A 27 -12.10 6.93 5.50
C CYS A 27 -12.87 7.24 4.20
N GLN A 28 -14.15 6.85 4.10
CA GLN A 28 -14.98 7.18 2.94
C GLN A 28 -15.27 8.67 2.80
N ASN A 29 -15.30 9.39 3.93
CA ASN A 29 -15.53 10.83 3.96
C ASN A 29 -14.23 11.64 4.08
N ASP A 30 -13.08 11.02 3.79
CA ASP A 30 -11.75 11.63 3.87
C ASP A 30 -11.44 12.23 5.27
N GLN A 31 -12.04 11.65 6.32
CA GLN A 31 -11.82 12.06 7.70
C GLN A 31 -10.65 11.30 8.32
N SER A 32 -9.99 11.92 9.30
CA SER A 32 -8.96 11.27 10.10
C SER A 32 -9.49 10.00 10.75
N CYS A 33 -8.79 8.89 10.52
CA CYS A 33 -9.13 7.59 11.06
C CYS A 33 -7.88 6.97 11.70
N ASP A 34 -7.87 6.86 13.03
CA ASP A 34 -6.72 6.29 13.77
C ASP A 34 -6.44 4.84 13.39
N ALA A 35 -7.48 4.09 12.99
CA ALA A 35 -7.35 2.71 12.52
C ALA A 35 -6.89 2.62 11.06
N GLY A 36 -7.32 3.58 10.21
CA GLY A 36 -6.92 3.65 8.81
C GLY A 36 -5.49 4.16 8.62
N GLN A 37 -5.01 5.01 9.54
CA GLN A 37 -3.67 5.61 9.47
C GLN A 37 -2.53 4.57 9.39
N PRO A 38 -2.44 3.54 10.25
CA PRO A 38 -1.41 2.52 10.13
C PRO A 38 -1.58 1.65 8.87
N ILE A 39 -2.81 1.41 8.40
CA ILE A 39 -3.08 0.63 7.18
C ILE A 39 -2.60 1.40 5.94
N HIS A 40 -2.88 2.70 5.90
CA HIS A 40 -2.43 3.58 4.81
C HIS A 40 -0.91 3.74 4.82
N ALA A 41 -0.30 3.91 5.99
CA ALA A 41 1.15 3.99 6.13
C ALA A 41 1.86 2.72 5.66
N ASP A 42 1.35 1.52 6.00
CA ASP A 42 1.90 0.25 5.53
C ASP A 42 1.75 0.09 4.01
N PHE A 43 0.59 0.46 3.45
CA PHE A 43 0.38 0.45 2.00
C PHE A 43 1.35 1.40 1.27
N MET A 44 1.49 2.64 1.75
CA MET A 44 2.41 3.61 1.17
C MET A 44 3.87 3.12 1.20
N ALA A 45 4.32 2.57 2.33
CA ALA A 45 5.68 2.06 2.45
C ALA A 45 5.97 0.93 1.45
N ARG A 46 5.00 0.03 1.23
CA ARG A 46 5.14 -1.07 0.26
C ARG A 46 5.01 -0.60 -1.18
N GLN A 47 4.14 0.36 -1.44
CA GLN A 47 4.02 0.98 -2.77
C GLN A 47 5.32 1.67 -3.16
N ASP A 48 5.93 2.40 -2.23
CA ASP A 48 7.20 3.10 -2.45
C ASP A 48 8.33 2.10 -2.73
N ALA A 49 8.52 1.12 -1.86
CA ALA A 49 9.52 0.06 -2.05
C ALA A 49 9.34 -0.69 -3.39
N TRP A 50 8.10 -1.04 -3.75
CA TRP A 50 7.80 -1.65 -5.04
C TRP A 50 8.10 -0.71 -6.21
N SER A 51 7.75 0.57 -6.09
CA SER A 51 7.98 1.58 -7.12
C SER A 51 9.47 1.85 -7.34
N GLU A 52 10.25 1.99 -6.27
CA GLU A 52 11.70 2.13 -6.30
C GLU A 52 12.34 0.93 -7.00
N ARG A 53 11.91 -0.28 -6.64
CA ARG A 53 12.40 -1.50 -7.26
C ARG A 53 12.04 -1.58 -8.74
N VAL A 54 10.78 -1.31 -9.11
CA VAL A 54 10.35 -1.29 -10.52
C VAL A 54 11.14 -0.25 -11.31
N ARG A 55 11.46 0.90 -10.73
CA ARG A 55 12.32 1.92 -11.36
C ARG A 55 13.76 1.40 -11.55
N ALA A 56 14.34 0.75 -10.54
CA ALA A 56 15.67 0.16 -10.62
C ALA A 56 15.74 -0.97 -11.68
N GLU A 57 14.70 -1.81 -11.75
CA GLU A 57 14.60 -2.91 -12.73
C GLU A 57 14.36 -2.40 -14.16
N ARG A 58 13.62 -1.30 -14.32
CA ARG A 58 13.35 -0.71 -15.64
C ARG A 58 14.55 0.01 -16.25
N GLY A 59 15.62 0.25 -15.49
CA GLY A 59 16.90 0.73 -16.00
C GLY A 59 16.76 1.81 -17.07
N GLN A 60 16.11 2.93 -16.75
CA GLN A 60 16.32 4.11 -17.58
C GLN A 60 17.49 4.89 -16.97
N PRO A 61 18.59 5.14 -17.71
CA PRO A 61 19.60 6.11 -17.31
C PRO A 61 18.99 7.51 -17.11
#